data_AF-A0A2E2Z5K6-F1
#
_entry.id   AF-A0A2E2Z5K6-F1
#
_cell.length_a   1.000
_cell.length_b   1.000
_cell.length_c   1.000
_cell.angle_alpha   90.00
_cell.angle_beta   90.00
_cell.angle_gamma   90.00
#
_symmetry.space_group_name_H-M   'P 1'
#
loop_
_entity.id
_entity.type
_entity.pdbx_description
1 polymer ?
#
loop_
_entity_poly.entity_id
_entity_poly.type
_entity_poly.pdbx_seq_one_letter_code
_entity_poly.pdbx_strand_id
1 'polypeptide(L)'
;RKTISESYHIYVLSDLCEIVFDAVLAHELLHVYQIQNGYKLRSDVREGFCNLGSKLVYDHDGSDLSRLQLRTMYESDDPDYGKGFRNMSSRLDQMGWEGILNNLPSFK
;
A
#
# COMPACT_ATOMS: atom_id res chain seq x y z
N ARG A 1 -14.14 9.08 -19.00
CA ARG A 1 -13.92 8.18 -20.16
C ARG A 1 -14.67 6.90 -19.87
N LYS A 2 -15.44 6.35 -20.81
CA LYS A 2 -16.16 5.09 -20.61
C LYS A 2 -15.22 3.95 -20.99
N THR A 3 -14.60 3.31 -20.00
CA THR A 3 -13.73 2.15 -20.22
C THR A 3 -14.60 0.96 -20.64
N ILE A 4 -14.28 0.37 -21.80
CA ILE A 4 -15.03 -0.76 -22.36
C ILE A 4 -14.55 -2.09 -21.74
N SER A 5 -13.25 -2.16 -21.41
CA SER A 5 -12.59 -3.22 -20.63
C SER A 5 -11.17 -2.75 -20.32
N GLU A 6 -10.70 -2.97 -19.08
CA GLU A 6 -9.31 -2.76 -18.67
C GLU A 6 -8.80 -4.05 -18.03
N SER A 7 -7.57 -4.43 -18.37
CA SER A 7 -6.91 -5.63 -17.84
C SER A 7 -5.62 -5.23 -17.13
N TYR A 8 -5.42 -5.79 -15.95
CA TYR A 8 -4.25 -5.53 -15.10
C TYR A 8 -3.54 -6.86 -14.85
N HIS A 9 -2.21 -6.85 -14.95
CA HIS A 9 -1.38 -8.01 -14.66
C HIS A 9 -0.54 -7.69 -13.44
N ILE A 10 -0.73 -8.46 -12.36
CA ILE A 10 0.09 -8.38 -11.15
C ILE A 10 1.03 -9.58 -11.17
N TYR A 11 2.32 -9.31 -11.06
CA TYR A 11 3.35 -10.34 -10.96
C TYR A 11 3.91 -10.31 -9.55
N VAL A 12 3.73 -11.42 -8.82
CA VAL A 12 4.27 -11.61 -7.48
C VAL A 12 5.36 -12.67 -7.56
N LEU A 13 6.43 -12.50 -6.77
CA LEU A 13 7.51 -13.49 -6.67
C LEU A 13 6.96 -14.85 -6.21
N SER A 14 7.47 -15.93 -6.80
CA SER A 14 7.14 -17.29 -6.37
C SER A 14 7.77 -17.61 -5.01
N ASP A 15 7.26 -18.65 -4.36
CA ASP A 15 7.85 -19.24 -3.14
C ASP A 15 7.89 -18.29 -1.93
N LEU A 16 7.04 -17.26 -1.94
CA LEU A 16 6.77 -16.44 -0.76
C LEU A 16 5.93 -17.23 0.24
N CYS A 17 6.18 -17.01 1.53
CA CYS A 17 5.23 -17.40 2.57
C CYS A 17 3.87 -16.74 2.28
N GLU A 18 2.77 -17.47 2.51
CA GLU A 18 1.40 -17.03 2.20
C GLU A 18 1.12 -15.60 2.68
N ILE A 19 1.47 -15.28 3.93
CA ILE A 19 1.22 -13.94 4.47
C ILE A 19 2.04 -12.83 3.79
N VAL A 20 3.26 -13.13 3.33
CA VAL A 20 4.09 -12.18 2.59
C VAL A 20 3.53 -12.01 1.18
N PHE A 21 3.07 -13.10 0.56
CA PHE A 21 2.36 -13.06 -0.71
C PHE A 21 1.11 -12.17 -0.62
N ASP A 22 0.26 -12.37 0.38
CA ASP A 22 -0.97 -11.59 0.57
C ASP A 22 -0.67 -10.11 0.77
N ALA A 23 0.35 -9.79 1.56
CA ALA A 23 0.74 -8.41 1.80
C ALA A 23 1.30 -7.71 0.55
N VAL A 24 2.05 -8.41 -0.29
CA VAL A 24 2.52 -7.89 -1.59
C VAL A 24 1.35 -7.74 -2.55
N LEU A 25 0.45 -8.73 -2.62
CA LEU A 25 -0.72 -8.65 -3.47
C LEU A 25 -1.62 -7.46 -3.08
N ALA A 26 -1.83 -7.22 -1.79
CA ALA A 26 -2.57 -6.06 -1.31
C ALA A 26 -1.91 -4.73 -1.70
N HIS A 27 -0.58 -4.65 -1.67
CA HIS A 27 0.17 -3.48 -2.17
C HIS A 27 -0.11 -3.24 -3.65
N GLU A 28 0.03 -4.28 -4.48
CA GLU A 28 -0.16 -4.16 -5.93
C GLU A 28 -1.61 -3.86 -6.32
N LEU A 29 -2.58 -4.36 -5.58
CA LEU A 29 -4.00 -4.01 -5.77
C LEU A 29 -4.27 -2.52 -5.52
N LEU A 30 -3.54 -1.87 -4.60
CA LEU A 30 -3.65 -0.44 -4.37
C LEU A 30 -2.97 0.39 -5.49
N HIS A 31 -1.98 -0.14 -6.20
CA HIS A 31 -1.51 0.46 -7.46
C HIS A 31 -2.60 0.39 -8.54
N VAL A 32 -3.28 -0.74 -8.68
CA VAL A 32 -4.42 -0.88 -9.61
C VAL A 32 -5.53 0.12 -9.28
N TYR A 33 -5.89 0.26 -8.00
CA TYR A 33 -6.87 1.25 -7.54
C TYR A 33 -6.50 2.67 -7.97
N GLN A 34 -5.23 3.07 -7.82
CA GLN A 34 -4.77 4.39 -8.25
C GLN A 34 -4.89 4.58 -9.77
N ILE A 35 -4.56 3.56 -10.56
CA ILE A 35 -4.65 3.61 -12.02
C ILE A 35 -6.12 3.74 -12.46
N GLN A 36 -7.02 2.93 -11.89
CA GLN A 36 -8.45 2.96 -12.21
C GLN A 36 -9.09 4.33 -11.92
N ASN A 37 -8.60 5.03 -10.89
CA ASN A 37 -9.08 6.36 -10.54
C ASN A 37 -8.29 7.50 -11.21
N GLY A 38 -7.29 7.19 -12.04
CA GLY A 38 -6.51 8.17 -12.79
C GLY A 38 -5.62 9.06 -11.92
N TYR A 39 -5.23 8.58 -10.74
CA TYR A 39 -4.41 9.35 -9.81
C TYR A 39 -2.95 9.45 -10.29
N LYS A 40 -2.38 10.65 -10.18
CA LYS A 40 -0.97 10.95 -10.50
C LYS A 40 -0.28 11.47 -9.25
N LEU A 41 0.08 10.56 -8.37
CA LEU A 41 0.68 10.87 -7.07
C LEU A 41 2.22 10.95 -7.17
N ARG A 42 2.85 11.68 -6.25
CA ARG A 42 4.30 11.62 -6.04
C ARG A 42 4.70 10.21 -5.56
N SER A 43 5.94 9.79 -5.85
CA SER A 43 6.43 8.42 -5.59
C SER A 43 6.20 7.98 -4.14
N ASP A 44 6.64 8.78 -3.17
CA ASP A 44 6.46 8.53 -1.74
C ASP A 44 4.99 8.39 -1.30
N VAL A 45 4.08 9.19 -1.88
CA VAL A 45 2.63 9.11 -1.58
C VAL A 45 2.05 7.84 -2.20
N ARG A 46 2.42 7.52 -3.45
CA ARG A 46 1.98 6.32 -4.16
C ARG A 46 2.41 5.05 -3.43
N GLU A 47 3.72 4.88 -3.21
CA GLU A 47 4.26 3.68 -2.55
C GLU A 47 3.84 3.62 -1.09
N GLY A 48 3.79 4.77 -0.40
CA GLY A 48 3.31 4.86 0.97
C GLY A 48 1.85 4.44 1.12
N PHE A 49 0.98 4.85 0.18
CA PHE A 49 -0.42 4.42 0.15
C PHE A 49 -0.53 2.92 -0.09
N CYS A 50 0.21 2.38 -1.06
CA CYS A 50 0.22 0.94 -1.33
C CYS A 50 0.70 0.12 -0.13
N ASN A 51 1.71 0.61 0.61
CA ASN A 51 2.18 -0.03 1.83
C ASN A 51 1.13 -0.05 2.97
N LEU A 52 0.09 0.78 2.92
CA LEU A 52 -1.04 0.64 3.85
C LEU A 52 -1.83 -0.66 3.62
N GLY A 53 -1.85 -1.17 2.38
CA GLY A 53 -2.43 -2.47 2.05
C GLY A 53 -1.67 -3.61 2.70
N SER A 54 -0.34 -3.62 2.58
CA SER A 54 0.52 -4.59 3.28
C SER A 54 0.36 -4.50 4.80
N LYS A 55 0.33 -3.27 5.34
CA LYS A 55 0.11 -3.03 6.77
C LYS A 55 -1.21 -3.65 7.24
N LEU A 56 -2.30 -3.45 6.49
CA LEU A 56 -3.62 -4.00 6.82
C LEU A 56 -3.60 -5.53 6.93
N VAL A 57 -2.93 -6.20 5.98
CA VAL A 57 -2.77 -7.65 5.97
C VAL A 57 -1.96 -8.12 7.19
N TYR A 58 -0.80 -7.52 7.44
CA TYR A 58 0.04 -7.91 8.57
C TYR A 58 -0.59 -7.62 9.94
N ASP A 59 -1.29 -6.50 10.09
CA ASP A 59 -2.01 -6.15 11.32
C ASP A 59 -3.12 -7.18 11.62
N HIS A 60 -3.81 -7.67 10.58
CA HIS A 60 -4.87 -8.66 10.70
C HIS A 60 -4.33 -10.05 11.06
N ASP A 61 -3.22 -10.48 10.43
CA ASP A 61 -2.62 -11.79 10.69
C ASP A 61 -1.98 -11.89 12.07
N GLY A 62 -1.18 -10.89 12.47
CA GLY A 62 -0.63 -10.82 13.82
C GLY A 62 0.35 -11.95 14.18
N SER A 63 0.92 -12.68 13.23
CA SER A 63 2.02 -13.63 13.49
C SER A 63 3.34 -12.93 13.82
N ASP A 64 4.34 -13.68 14.31
CA ASP A 64 5.70 -13.16 14.50
C ASP A 64 6.32 -12.67 13.20
N LEU A 65 6.05 -13.37 12.09
CA LEU A 65 6.51 -12.96 10.76
C LEU A 65 5.86 -11.63 10.36
N SER A 66 4.56 -11.46 10.54
CA SER A 66 3.86 -10.19 10.26
C SER A 66 4.37 -9.04 11.12
N ARG A 67 4.59 -9.27 12.42
CA ARG A 67 5.21 -8.28 13.31
C ARG A 67 6.62 -7.88 12.87
N LEU A 68 7.41 -8.85 12.40
CA LEU A 68 8.75 -8.59 11.88
C LEU A 68 8.69 -7.76 10.59
N GLN A 69 7.82 -8.13 9.63
CA GLN A 69 7.65 -7.39 8.38
C GLN A 69 7.17 -5.95 8.62
N LEU A 70 6.16 -5.76 9.47
CA LEU A 70 5.71 -4.42 9.88
C LEU A 70 6.83 -3.59 10.48
N ARG A 71 7.62 -4.19 11.38
CA ARG A 71 8.78 -3.50 11.97
C ARG A 71 9.77 -3.06 10.89
N THR A 72 10.10 -3.93 9.94
CA THR A 72 10.99 -3.60 8.83
C THR A 72 10.45 -2.44 7.98
N MET A 73 9.13 -2.38 7.74
CA MET A 73 8.51 -1.24 7.06
C MET A 73 8.66 0.07 7.85
N TYR A 74 8.46 0.03 9.17
CA TYR A 74 8.62 1.20 10.05
C TYR A 74 10.07 1.66 10.20
N GLU A 75 11.03 0.74 10.19
CA GLU A 75 12.46 1.01 10.39
C GLU A 75 13.21 1.33 9.08
N SER A 76 12.59 1.12 7.92
CA SER A 76 13.22 1.39 6.62
C SER A 76 13.57 2.88 6.44
N ASP A 77 14.82 3.14 6.05
CA ASP A 77 15.31 4.49 5.71
C ASP A 77 15.01 4.90 4.27
N ASP A 78 14.37 4.01 3.49
CA ASP A 78 14.01 4.31 2.10
C ASP A 78 13.07 5.52 2.03
N PRO A 79 13.33 6.50 1.15
CA PRO A 79 12.54 7.73 1.08
C PRO A 79 11.08 7.48 0.64
N ASP A 80 10.82 6.47 -0.19
CA ASP A 80 9.50 6.18 -0.72
C ASP A 80 8.82 5.07 0.09
N TYR A 81 9.50 3.94 0.29
CA TYR A 81 8.93 2.76 0.94
C TYR A 81 8.94 2.85 2.48
N GLY A 82 9.91 3.55 3.06
CA GLY A 82 10.01 3.74 4.51
C GLY A 82 9.34 5.04 4.95
N LYS A 83 9.89 6.18 4.52
CA LYS A 83 9.36 7.51 4.90
C LYS A 83 7.97 7.77 4.31
N GLY A 84 7.72 7.41 3.05
CA GLY A 84 6.40 7.49 2.44
C GLY A 84 5.35 6.66 3.18
N PHE A 85 5.70 5.42 3.55
CA PHE A 85 4.86 4.57 4.39
C PHE A 85 4.54 5.22 5.74
N ARG A 86 5.55 5.68 6.51
CA ARG A 86 5.31 6.31 7.81
C ARG A 86 4.41 7.54 7.71
N ASN A 87 4.60 8.35 6.67
CA ASN A 87 3.75 9.51 6.41
C ASN A 87 2.30 9.09 6.13
N MET A 88 2.08 8.09 5.28
CA MET A 88 0.74 7.60 4.95
C MET A 88 0.08 6.86 6.11
N SER A 89 0.84 6.13 6.93
CA SER A 89 0.35 5.50 8.16
C SER A 89 -0.12 6.56 9.15
N SER A 90 0.65 7.64 9.36
CA SER A 90 0.24 8.73 10.24
C SER A 90 -1.04 9.42 9.75
N ARG A 91 -1.22 9.57 8.44
CA ARG A 91 -2.47 10.08 7.87
C ARG A 91 -3.62 9.11 8.11
N LEU A 92 -3.40 7.81 7.90
CA LEU A 92 -4.40 6.77 8.14
C LEU A 92 -4.88 6.81 9.60
N ASP A 93 -3.96 6.96 10.56
CA ASP A 93 -4.30 7.06 11.98
C ASP A 93 -5.14 8.31 12.29
N GLN A 94 -4.98 9.40 11.53
CA GLN A 94 -5.69 10.67 11.74
C GLN A 94 -7.09 10.69 11.10
N MET A 95 -7.27 10.08 9.93
CA MET A 95 -8.49 10.25 9.11
C MET A 95 -9.19 8.95 8.73
N GLY A 96 -8.60 7.80 9.06
CA GLY A 96 -9.11 6.49 8.66
C GLY A 96 -9.06 6.25 7.14
N TRP A 97 -9.48 5.05 6.74
CA TRP A 97 -9.46 4.64 5.33
C TRP A 97 -10.35 5.52 4.45
N GLU A 98 -11.56 5.84 4.90
CA GLU A 98 -12.48 6.72 4.16
C GLU A 98 -11.84 8.10 3.92
N GLY A 99 -11.22 8.68 4.95
CA GLY A 99 -10.52 9.95 4.83
C GLY A 99 -9.35 9.88 3.85
N ILE A 100 -8.55 8.80 3.88
CA ILE A 100 -7.46 8.60 2.92
C ILE A 100 -8.01 8.54 1.49
N LEU A 101 -9.00 7.69 1.23
CA LEU A 101 -9.54 7.49 -0.12
C LEU A 101 -10.15 8.77 -0.69
N ASN A 102 -10.85 9.55 0.14
CA ASN A 102 -11.46 10.82 -0.29
C ASN A 102 -10.43 11.93 -0.55
N ASN A 103 -9.27 11.90 0.10
CA ASN A 103 -8.27 12.96 0.03
C ASN A 103 -6.98 12.58 -0.72
N LEU A 104 -6.83 11.32 -1.15
CA LEU A 104 -5.62 10.80 -1.78
C LEU A 104 -5.06 11.69 -2.91
N PRO A 105 -5.86 12.22 -3.84
CA PRO A 105 -5.37 13.07 -4.93
C PRO A 105 -4.83 14.44 -4.46
N SER A 106 -5.17 14.86 -3.24
CA SER A 106 -4.73 16.13 -2.65
C SER A 106 -3.40 16.03 -1.91
N PHE A 107 -2.92 14.81 -1.64
CA PHE A 107 -1.65 14.58 -0.96
C PHE A 107 -0.50 14.91 -1.92
N LYS A 108 0.21 16.00 -1.62
CA LYS A 108 1.30 16.53 -2.43
C LYS A 108 2.63 15.86 -2.15
#